data_AF-A0A1I6YLW1-F1
#
_entry.id   AF-A0A1I6YLW1-F1
#
_cell.length_a   1.000
_cell.length_b   1.000
_cell.length_c   1.000
_cell.angle_alpha   90.00
_cell.angle_beta   90.00
_cell.angle_gamma   90.00
#
_symmetry.space_group_name_H-M   'P 1'
#
loop_
_entity.id
_entity.type
_entity.pdbx_description
1 polymer ?
#
loop_
_entity_poly.entity_id
_entity_poly.type
_entity_poly.pdbx_seq_one_letter_code
_entity_poly.pdbx_strand_id
1 'polypeptide(L)'
;MDLEEISQAIPKGEKQRLKRIPADFYLQAEKYIRELEGEIKRIENSRSPESKMLRDEYEGALSALETIFMKRIGKVTEMATIQYFADKPISKDIEKMLPAEKRLYDLVLKGIEAAKTELLGPILYPDSDNVAVWPEIRVEKQISAGFSGKTEAQMGTPAIVTAGGIRAEPDKNNINEEYVVVRILKDLPTFTGADGRNYTVSAEEVVVLPQLNATGLIKRNAAKLIAAQESSGKDSFPGKN
;
A
#
# COMPACT_ATOMS: atom_id res chain seq x y z
N MET A 1 19.80 -5.33 -12.40
CA MET A 1 18.59 -4.50 -12.24
C MET A 1 19.01 -3.20 -11.61
N ASP A 2 18.53 -2.10 -12.17
CA ASP A 2 18.84 -0.74 -11.75
C ASP A 2 17.58 0.14 -11.77
N LEU A 3 17.71 1.40 -11.33
CA LEU A 3 16.61 2.36 -11.32
C LEU A 3 16.01 2.59 -12.71
N GLU A 4 16.83 2.58 -13.76
CA GLU A 4 16.38 2.83 -15.12
C GLU A 4 15.51 1.67 -15.62
N GLU A 5 15.94 0.42 -15.42
CA GLU A 5 15.17 -0.80 -15.68
C GLU A 5 13.83 -0.81 -14.93
N ILE A 6 13.81 -0.40 -13.65
CA ILE A 6 12.56 -0.24 -12.89
C ILE A 6 11.68 0.81 -13.55
N SER A 7 12.22 1.99 -13.86
CA SER A 7 11.45 3.09 -14.45
C SER A 7 10.83 2.73 -15.81
N GLN A 8 11.51 1.89 -16.60
CA GLN A 8 11.01 1.40 -17.90
C GLN A 8 9.84 0.41 -17.76
N ALA A 9 9.68 -0.20 -16.60
CA ALA A 9 8.54 -1.06 -16.28
C ALA A 9 7.27 -0.26 -15.94
N ILE A 10 7.38 1.05 -15.67
CA ILE A 10 6.23 1.93 -15.40
C ILE A 10 5.30 1.97 -16.63
N PRO A 11 4.02 1.60 -16.49
CA PRO A 11 3.05 1.71 -17.58
C PRO A 11 2.87 3.17 -18.04
N LYS A 12 3.13 3.43 -19.33
CA LYS A 12 3.00 4.76 -19.94
C LYS A 12 1.56 4.96 -20.45
N GLY A 13 0.66 5.38 -19.57
CA GLY A 13 -0.71 5.79 -19.92
C GLY A 13 -1.82 4.89 -19.35
N GLU A 14 -2.96 5.50 -19.05
CA GLU A 14 -4.15 4.86 -18.46
C GLU A 14 -4.73 3.78 -19.38
N LYS A 15 -4.88 4.07 -20.68
CA LYS A 15 -5.54 3.18 -21.66
C LYS A 15 -4.69 2.02 -22.19
N GLN A 16 -3.43 1.88 -21.79
CA GLN A 16 -2.59 0.79 -22.31
C GLN A 16 -2.95 -0.56 -21.67
N ARG A 17 -3.04 -1.61 -22.49
CA ARG A 17 -3.21 -3.00 -22.03
C ARG A 17 -2.10 -3.39 -21.06
N LEU A 18 -2.39 -4.30 -20.14
CA LEU A 18 -1.44 -4.76 -19.12
C LEU A 18 -0.12 -5.21 -19.80
N LYS A 19 0.98 -4.52 -19.51
CA LYS A 19 2.32 -4.89 -20.01
C LYS A 19 2.77 -6.16 -19.28
N ARG A 20 3.37 -7.11 -19.98
CA ARG A 20 3.99 -8.27 -19.32
C ARG A 20 5.26 -7.81 -18.62
N ILE A 21 5.40 -8.15 -17.34
CA ILE A 21 6.66 -8.02 -16.60
C ILE A 21 7.18 -9.43 -16.28
N PRO A 22 8.51 -9.62 -16.17
CA PRO A 22 9.09 -10.88 -15.75
C PRO A 22 8.55 -11.33 -14.39
N ALA A 23 8.41 -12.64 -14.18
CA ALA A 23 7.87 -13.19 -12.92
C ALA A 23 8.80 -12.95 -11.73
N ASP A 24 10.11 -12.85 -11.99
CA ASP A 24 11.15 -12.56 -11.03
C ASP A 24 11.42 -11.05 -10.86
N PHE A 25 10.70 -10.17 -11.57
CA PHE A 25 10.92 -8.72 -11.53
C PHE A 25 10.98 -8.17 -10.10
N TYR A 26 10.00 -8.53 -9.25
CA TYR A 26 9.98 -8.08 -7.86
C TYR A 26 11.07 -8.73 -6.99
N LEU A 27 11.55 -9.93 -7.33
CA LEU A 27 12.68 -10.57 -6.66
C LEU A 27 14.00 -9.87 -7.00
N GLN A 28 14.17 -9.46 -8.25
CA GLN A 28 15.34 -8.68 -8.67
C GLN A 28 15.30 -7.27 -8.07
N ALA A 29 14.11 -6.66 -8.00
CA ALA A 29 13.91 -5.39 -7.32
C ALA A 29 14.30 -5.47 -5.85
N GLU A 30 13.88 -6.52 -5.14
CA GLU A 30 14.23 -6.73 -3.73
C GLU A 30 15.75 -6.80 -3.53
N LYS A 31 16.46 -7.58 -4.38
CA LYS A 31 17.92 -7.68 -4.31
C LYS A 31 18.59 -6.32 -4.48
N TYR A 32 18.19 -5.58 -5.51
CA TYR A 32 18.72 -4.25 -5.80
C TYR A 32 18.48 -3.26 -4.65
N ILE A 33 17.27 -3.23 -4.09
CA ILE A 33 16.96 -2.37 -2.93
C ILE A 33 17.82 -2.75 -1.70
N ARG A 34 18.06 -4.04 -1.46
CA ARG A 34 18.94 -4.51 -0.37
C ARG A 34 20.41 -4.15 -0.59
N GLU A 35 20.87 -4.18 -1.84
CA GLU A 35 22.22 -3.74 -2.22
C GLU A 35 22.40 -2.24 -1.92
N LEU A 36 21.48 -1.39 -2.39
CA LEU A 36 21.47 0.05 -2.09
C LEU A 36 21.42 0.32 -0.58
N GLU A 37 20.56 -0.37 0.15
CA GLU A 37 20.47 -0.23 1.62
C GLU A 37 21.79 -0.63 2.30
N GLY A 38 22.44 -1.69 1.81
CA GLY A 38 23.74 -2.14 2.27
C GLY A 38 24.85 -1.12 2.02
N GLU A 39 24.85 -0.47 0.85
CA GLU A 39 25.82 0.58 0.50
C GLU A 39 25.61 1.84 1.34
N ILE A 40 24.37 2.30 1.50
CA ILE A 40 24.03 3.45 2.35
C ILE A 40 24.50 3.22 3.80
N LYS A 41 24.36 1.99 4.33
CA LYS A 41 24.81 1.64 5.69
C LYS A 41 26.33 1.63 5.87
N ARG A 42 27.10 1.37 4.81
CA ARG A 42 28.57 1.34 4.86
C ARG A 42 29.19 2.74 4.86
N ILE A 43 28.46 3.75 4.41
CA ILE A 43 28.98 5.12 4.33
C ILE A 43 28.99 5.74 5.73
N GLU A 44 30.20 6.02 6.23
CA GLU A 44 30.40 6.67 7.54
C GLU A 44 29.85 8.10 7.56
N ASN A 45 30.11 8.88 6.49
CA ASN A 45 29.68 10.27 6.42
C ASN A 45 28.31 10.39 5.74
N SER A 46 27.24 10.40 6.54
CA SER A 46 25.87 10.54 6.05
C SER A 46 25.59 11.83 5.24
N ARG A 47 26.43 12.87 5.38
CA ARG A 47 26.29 14.14 4.65
C ARG A 47 27.15 14.21 3.38
N SER A 48 27.83 13.13 3.00
CA SER A 48 28.61 13.10 1.76
C SER A 48 27.69 13.20 0.54
N PRO A 49 28.16 13.79 -0.58
CA PRO A 49 27.42 13.76 -1.84
C PRO A 49 27.06 12.34 -2.29
N GLU A 50 27.95 11.38 -2.05
CA GLU A 50 27.76 9.95 -2.34
C GLU A 50 26.60 9.34 -1.53
N SER A 51 26.56 9.57 -0.21
CA SER A 51 25.44 9.14 0.65
C SER A 51 24.11 9.71 0.17
N LYS A 52 24.11 10.98 -0.25
CA LYS A 52 22.91 11.63 -0.78
C LYS A 52 22.46 10.98 -2.10
N MET A 53 23.38 10.75 -3.04
CA MET A 53 23.05 10.14 -4.34
C MET A 53 22.45 8.75 -4.18
N LEU A 54 23.03 7.90 -3.32
CA LEU A 54 22.50 6.54 -3.08
C LEU A 54 21.13 6.56 -2.41
N ARG A 55 20.89 7.50 -1.48
CA ARG A 55 19.56 7.70 -0.87
C ARG A 55 18.55 8.16 -1.91
N ASP A 56 18.91 9.13 -2.75
CA ASP A 56 18.05 9.62 -3.82
C ASP A 56 17.69 8.49 -4.81
N GLU A 57 18.65 7.61 -5.13
CA GLU A 57 18.43 6.42 -5.97
C GLU A 57 17.53 5.37 -5.29
N TYR A 58 17.75 5.10 -4.00
CA TYR A 58 16.94 4.20 -3.19
C TYR A 58 15.47 4.65 -3.12
N GLU A 59 15.24 5.93 -2.78
CA GLU A 59 13.89 6.51 -2.73
C GLU A 59 13.24 6.53 -4.11
N GLY A 60 14.02 6.84 -5.15
CA GLY A 60 13.57 6.79 -6.54
C GLY A 60 13.11 5.39 -6.95
N ALA A 61 13.87 4.36 -6.58
CA ALA A 61 13.57 2.97 -6.90
C ALA A 61 12.30 2.50 -6.18
N LEU A 62 12.15 2.82 -4.89
CA LEU A 62 10.92 2.51 -4.14
C LEU A 62 9.70 3.19 -4.75
N SER A 63 9.79 4.49 -5.02
CA SER A 63 8.68 5.26 -5.61
C SER A 63 8.27 4.72 -6.98
N ALA A 64 9.24 4.29 -7.80
CA ALA A 64 8.99 3.66 -9.08
C ALA A 64 8.30 2.29 -8.93
N LEU A 65 8.75 1.45 -7.99
CA LEU A 65 8.14 0.14 -7.69
C LEU A 65 6.69 0.27 -7.22
N GLU A 66 6.43 1.21 -6.30
CA GLU A 66 5.07 1.53 -5.84
C GLU A 66 4.20 1.97 -7.02
N THR A 67 4.71 2.86 -7.86
CA THR A 67 3.98 3.35 -9.03
C THR A 67 3.61 2.21 -9.99
N ILE A 68 4.54 1.28 -10.24
CA ILE A 68 4.27 0.09 -11.05
C ILE A 68 3.17 -0.74 -10.40
N PHE A 69 3.29 -1.02 -9.10
CA PHE A 69 2.31 -1.80 -8.36
C PHE A 69 0.91 -1.16 -8.46
N MET A 70 0.77 0.12 -8.11
CA MET A 70 -0.51 0.82 -8.12
C MET A 70 -1.16 0.84 -9.50
N LYS A 71 -0.37 1.14 -10.55
CA LYS A 71 -0.91 1.15 -11.93
C LYS A 71 -1.34 -0.23 -12.41
N ARG A 72 -0.60 -1.28 -12.03
CA ARG A 72 -0.94 -2.66 -12.42
C ARG A 72 -2.14 -3.18 -11.66
N ILE A 73 -2.22 -2.91 -10.35
CA ILE A 73 -3.33 -3.37 -9.52
C ILE A 73 -4.65 -2.72 -9.93
N GLY A 74 -4.63 -1.42 -10.23
CA GLY A 74 -5.78 -0.71 -10.80
C GLY A 74 -6.28 -1.37 -12.08
N LYS A 75 -5.37 -1.69 -13.01
CA LYS A 75 -5.74 -2.37 -14.26
C LYS A 75 -6.28 -3.78 -14.04
N VAL A 76 -5.69 -4.54 -13.13
CA VAL A 76 -6.14 -5.91 -12.82
C VAL A 76 -7.56 -5.89 -12.26
N THR A 77 -7.84 -4.99 -11.33
CA THR A 77 -9.18 -4.85 -10.71
C THR A 77 -10.21 -4.30 -11.68
N GLU A 78 -9.85 -3.30 -12.50
CA GLU A 78 -10.68 -2.78 -13.59
C GLU A 78 -11.03 -3.89 -14.59
N MET A 79 -10.03 -4.67 -15.01
CA MET A 79 -10.24 -5.80 -15.91
C MET A 79 -11.17 -6.86 -15.31
N ALA A 80 -11.04 -7.17 -14.02
CA ALA A 80 -11.93 -8.12 -13.35
C ALA A 80 -13.38 -7.61 -13.38
N THR A 81 -13.57 -6.33 -13.04
CA THR A 81 -14.87 -5.67 -13.03
C THR A 81 -15.51 -5.68 -14.42
N ILE A 82 -14.78 -5.25 -15.44
CA ILE A 82 -15.28 -5.24 -16.83
C ILE A 82 -15.59 -6.67 -17.30
N GLN A 83 -14.72 -7.64 -17.00
CA GLN A 83 -14.93 -9.04 -17.39
C GLN A 83 -16.24 -9.59 -16.80
N TYR A 84 -16.50 -9.30 -15.53
CA TYR A 84 -17.71 -9.76 -14.84
C TYR A 84 -18.99 -9.23 -15.51
N PHE A 85 -19.02 -7.95 -15.87
CA PHE A 85 -20.22 -7.34 -16.45
C PHE A 85 -20.38 -7.57 -17.96
N ALA A 86 -19.28 -7.83 -18.68
CA ALA A 86 -19.31 -7.84 -20.13
C ALA A 86 -19.81 -9.15 -20.74
N ASP A 87 -20.02 -10.23 -19.95
CA ASP A 87 -20.42 -11.57 -20.42
C ASP A 87 -19.61 -12.06 -21.64
N LYS A 88 -18.32 -11.67 -21.67
CA LYS A 88 -17.38 -11.86 -22.78
C LYS A 88 -16.46 -13.05 -22.51
N PRO A 89 -15.86 -13.65 -23.55
CA PRO A 89 -14.81 -14.63 -23.34
C PRO A 89 -13.64 -14.03 -22.56
N ILE A 90 -13.06 -14.85 -21.67
CA ILE A 90 -11.95 -14.49 -20.78
C ILE A 90 -10.83 -13.80 -21.57
N SER A 91 -10.43 -12.60 -21.13
CA SER A 91 -9.37 -11.85 -21.80
C SER A 91 -8.03 -12.59 -21.79
N LYS A 92 -7.37 -12.67 -22.95
CA LYS A 92 -5.98 -13.17 -23.08
C LYS A 92 -4.96 -12.36 -22.25
N ASP A 93 -5.34 -11.17 -21.79
CA ASP A 93 -4.45 -10.34 -20.96
C ASP A 93 -4.24 -10.91 -19.54
N ILE A 94 -5.05 -11.89 -19.10
CA ILE A 94 -4.84 -12.60 -17.82
C ILE A 94 -3.49 -13.36 -17.81
N GLU A 95 -3.02 -13.83 -18.97
CA GLU A 95 -1.71 -14.49 -19.08
C GLU A 95 -0.53 -13.56 -18.74
N LYS A 96 -0.75 -12.24 -18.80
CA LYS A 96 0.26 -11.22 -18.50
C LYS A 96 0.29 -10.80 -17.04
N MET A 97 -0.63 -11.32 -16.22
CA MET A 97 -0.69 -11.09 -14.79
C MET A 97 0.31 -11.98 -14.05
N LEU A 98 0.89 -11.42 -13.00
CA LEU A 98 1.68 -12.18 -12.04
C LEU A 98 0.77 -13.10 -11.21
N PRO A 99 1.31 -14.17 -10.59
CA PRO A 99 0.53 -15.08 -9.77
C PRO A 99 -0.25 -14.37 -8.65
N ALA A 100 0.35 -13.37 -7.98
CA ALA A 100 -0.34 -12.59 -6.96
C ALA A 100 -1.48 -11.73 -7.53
N GLU A 101 -1.28 -11.15 -8.71
CA GLU A 101 -2.30 -10.35 -9.41
C GLU A 101 -3.47 -11.22 -9.87
N LYS A 102 -3.21 -12.44 -10.35
CA LYS A 102 -4.27 -13.41 -10.69
C LYS A 102 -5.14 -13.76 -9.49
N ARG A 103 -4.53 -13.95 -8.31
CA ARG A 103 -5.29 -14.19 -7.07
C ARG A 103 -6.20 -13.01 -6.75
N LEU A 104 -5.69 -11.77 -6.86
CA LEU A 104 -6.54 -10.59 -6.65
C LEU A 104 -7.67 -10.51 -7.68
N TYR A 105 -7.38 -10.76 -8.95
CA TYR A 105 -8.37 -10.80 -10.02
C TYR A 105 -9.53 -11.74 -9.68
N ASP A 106 -9.22 -12.97 -9.27
CA ASP A 106 -10.22 -13.97 -8.89
C ASP A 106 -11.02 -13.55 -7.64
N LEU A 107 -10.37 -12.90 -6.67
CA LEU A 107 -11.04 -12.37 -5.48
C LEU A 107 -12.04 -11.27 -5.83
N VAL A 108 -11.70 -10.37 -6.75
CA VAL A 108 -12.63 -9.32 -7.20
C VAL A 108 -13.84 -9.94 -7.89
N LEU A 109 -13.65 -10.91 -8.79
CA LEU A 109 -14.76 -11.59 -9.46
C LEU A 109 -15.71 -12.24 -8.45
N LYS A 110 -15.17 -13.03 -7.52
CA LYS A 110 -15.95 -13.69 -6.45
C LYS A 110 -16.64 -12.68 -5.54
N GLY A 111 -15.97 -11.57 -5.22
CA GLY A 111 -16.54 -10.51 -4.39
C GLY A 111 -17.73 -9.83 -5.06
N ILE A 112 -17.65 -9.54 -6.37
CA ILE A 112 -18.77 -8.95 -7.12
C ILE A 112 -19.93 -9.95 -7.22
N GLU A 113 -19.66 -11.23 -7.41
CA GLU A 113 -20.68 -12.29 -7.43
C GLU A 113 -21.39 -12.45 -6.08
N ALA A 114 -20.63 -12.46 -4.98
CA ALA A 114 -21.17 -12.50 -3.63
C ALA A 114 -22.06 -11.29 -3.35
N ALA A 115 -21.58 -10.09 -3.66
CA ALA A 115 -22.33 -8.85 -3.49
C ALA A 115 -23.62 -8.83 -4.33
N LYS A 116 -23.57 -9.32 -5.58
CA LYS A 116 -24.76 -9.45 -6.44
C LYS A 116 -25.79 -10.40 -5.82
N THR A 117 -25.33 -11.56 -5.33
CA THR A 117 -26.21 -12.55 -4.69
C THR A 117 -26.83 -11.99 -3.42
N GLU A 118 -26.07 -11.29 -2.58
CA GLU A 118 -26.56 -10.72 -1.32
C GLU A 118 -27.56 -9.59 -1.55
N LEU A 119 -27.23 -8.63 -2.44
CA LEU A 119 -28.01 -7.40 -2.60
C LEU A 119 -29.16 -7.56 -3.58
N LEU A 120 -28.96 -8.28 -4.68
CA LEU A 120 -29.97 -8.43 -5.74
C LEU A 120 -30.70 -9.78 -5.67
N GLY A 121 -30.10 -10.82 -5.07
CA GLY A 121 -30.70 -12.15 -4.97
C GLY A 121 -32.11 -12.12 -4.36
N PRO A 122 -32.32 -11.58 -3.16
CA PRO A 122 -33.65 -11.52 -2.53
C PRO A 122 -34.69 -10.72 -3.32
N ILE A 123 -34.26 -9.74 -4.14
CA ILE A 123 -35.15 -8.87 -4.91
C ILE A 123 -35.55 -9.55 -6.23
N LEU A 124 -34.58 -10.11 -6.94
CA LEU A 124 -34.78 -10.70 -8.26
C LEU A 124 -35.30 -12.14 -8.18
N TYR A 125 -34.97 -12.86 -7.09
CA TYR A 125 -35.28 -14.27 -6.88
C TYR A 125 -35.68 -14.51 -5.40
N PRO A 126 -36.86 -14.04 -4.97
CA PRO A 126 -37.29 -14.08 -3.56
C PRO A 126 -37.46 -15.50 -3.00
N ASP A 127 -37.73 -16.49 -3.85
CA ASP A 127 -37.90 -17.90 -3.46
C ASP A 127 -36.60 -18.73 -3.58
N SER A 128 -35.48 -18.09 -3.90
CA SER A 128 -34.19 -18.77 -4.06
C SER A 128 -33.43 -18.84 -2.75
N ASP A 129 -33.03 -20.05 -2.33
CA ASP A 129 -32.18 -20.30 -1.16
C ASP A 129 -30.69 -19.96 -1.41
N ASN A 130 -30.35 -19.20 -2.47
CA ASN A 130 -28.98 -18.81 -2.75
C ASN A 130 -28.46 -17.86 -1.67
N VAL A 131 -27.54 -18.37 -0.86
CA VAL A 131 -26.81 -17.58 0.14
C VAL A 131 -25.53 -17.05 -0.49
N ALA A 132 -25.28 -15.75 -0.30
CA ALA A 132 -24.03 -15.15 -0.74
C ALA A 132 -22.83 -15.78 0.00
N VAL A 133 -21.84 -16.23 -0.77
CA VAL A 133 -20.58 -16.77 -0.22
C VAL A 133 -19.46 -15.79 -0.50
N TRP A 134 -19.05 -15.06 0.53
CA TRP A 134 -17.91 -14.16 0.43
C TRP A 134 -16.59 -14.94 0.43
N PRO A 135 -15.61 -14.54 -0.40
CA PRO A 135 -14.31 -15.20 -0.38
C PRO A 135 -13.62 -14.99 0.98
N GLU A 136 -13.42 -16.08 1.73
CA GLU A 136 -12.65 -16.04 2.98
C GLU A 136 -11.18 -15.74 2.68
N ILE A 137 -10.67 -14.62 3.22
CA ILE A 137 -9.23 -14.36 3.28
C ILE A 137 -8.69 -15.17 4.48
N ARG A 138 -8.42 -16.46 4.27
CA ARG A 138 -7.65 -17.23 5.26
C ARG A 138 -6.21 -16.74 5.21
N VAL A 139 -5.86 -15.89 6.17
CA VAL A 139 -4.46 -15.69 6.54
C VAL A 139 -4.04 -16.99 7.22
N GLU A 140 -3.50 -17.92 6.43
CA GLU A 140 -2.72 -19.04 6.98
C GLU A 140 -1.51 -18.43 7.66
N LYS A 141 -1.68 -18.15 8.95
CA LYS A 141 -0.56 -17.94 9.86
C LYS A 141 0.16 -19.27 9.85
N GLN A 142 1.17 -19.42 8.98
CA GLN A 142 2.22 -20.40 9.15
C GLN A 142 2.91 -20.07 10.47
N ILE A 143 2.31 -20.52 11.58
CA ILE A 143 3.00 -20.69 12.83
C ILE A 143 4.03 -21.77 12.49
N SER A 144 5.27 -21.34 12.36
CA SER A 144 6.44 -22.20 12.34
C SER A 144 6.35 -23.09 13.59
N ALA A 145 5.86 -24.30 13.38
CA ALA A 145 6.05 -25.39 14.32
C ALA A 145 7.55 -25.66 14.38
N GLY A 146 8.19 -25.20 15.45
CA GLY A 146 9.57 -25.58 15.75
C GLY A 146 10.38 -24.50 16.45
N PHE A 147 10.03 -24.15 17.68
CA PHE A 147 11.05 -23.93 18.71
C PHE A 147 10.43 -24.11 20.10
N SER A 148 10.29 -25.37 20.50
CA SER A 148 10.17 -25.73 21.90
C SER A 148 11.58 -25.80 22.48
N GLY A 149 11.88 -24.88 23.41
CA GLY A 149 13.17 -24.80 24.09
C GLY A 149 13.08 -23.82 25.25
N LYS A 150 12.60 -24.33 26.39
CA LYS A 150 12.58 -23.65 27.69
C LYS A 150 13.98 -23.14 28.08
N THR A 151 14.07 -21.98 28.74
CA THR A 151 14.86 -21.76 29.98
C THR A 151 14.45 -20.42 30.60
N GLU A 152 14.09 -20.46 31.88
CA GLU A 152 13.77 -19.33 32.77
C GLU A 152 15.03 -18.68 33.37
N ALA A 153 14.83 -17.46 33.90
CA ALA A 153 15.63 -16.74 34.91
C ALA A 153 16.95 -16.09 34.40
N GLN A 154 17.35 -14.88 34.79
CA GLN A 154 17.08 -14.11 36.01
C GLN A 154 17.49 -12.63 35.86
N MET A 155 16.97 -11.83 36.80
CA MET A 155 17.09 -10.38 37.05
C MET A 155 18.47 -9.72 36.95
N GLY A 156 18.46 -8.39 36.69
CA GLY A 156 19.53 -7.47 37.11
C GLY A 156 19.56 -6.12 36.40
N THR A 157 18.74 -5.14 36.83
CA THR A 157 19.05 -3.69 36.73
C THR A 157 19.74 -3.29 38.06
N PRO A 158 20.51 -2.16 38.20
CA PRO A 158 20.12 -0.81 37.78
C PRO A 158 21.28 0.10 37.26
N ALA A 159 20.97 1.08 36.39
CA ALA A 159 21.04 2.55 36.61
C ALA A 159 22.47 3.15 36.80
N ILE A 160 22.84 4.33 36.28
CA ILE A 160 22.48 5.66 36.81
C ILE A 160 23.23 6.76 35.99
N VAL A 161 22.47 7.74 35.46
CA VAL A 161 22.70 9.23 35.37
C VAL A 161 23.91 9.81 34.58
N THR A 162 23.95 11.05 34.06
CA THR A 162 23.16 12.28 34.27
C THR A 162 23.37 13.32 33.15
N ALA A 163 22.29 14.04 32.85
CA ALA A 163 22.10 15.47 32.55
C ALA A 163 22.80 16.26 31.41
N GLY A 164 21.94 17.06 30.73
CA GLY A 164 22.22 18.39 30.16
C GLY A 164 22.51 18.36 28.66
N GLY A 165 21.63 18.76 27.72
CA GLY A 165 20.62 19.82 27.75
C GLY A 165 21.17 21.05 27.03
N ILE A 166 20.95 21.18 25.71
CA ILE A 166 20.81 22.44 24.95
C ILE A 166 20.02 22.12 23.65
N ARG A 167 19.06 22.99 23.36
CA ARG A 167 18.11 22.98 22.23
C ARG A 167 18.81 23.08 20.87
N ALA A 168 18.34 22.30 19.90
CA ALA A 168 18.52 22.56 18.47
C ALA A 168 17.26 22.12 17.70
N GLU A 169 16.92 22.93 16.70
CA GLU A 169 15.71 22.99 15.86
C GLU A 169 15.25 21.66 15.21
N PRO A 170 13.97 21.55 14.80
CA PRO A 170 13.42 20.32 14.25
C PRO A 170 13.92 20.08 12.82
N ASP A 171 14.68 19.01 12.62
CA ASP A 171 14.98 18.45 11.31
C ASP A 171 13.67 18.02 10.62
N LYS A 172 13.12 18.90 9.79
CA LYS A 172 12.09 18.57 8.82
C LYS A 172 12.73 17.72 7.73
N ASN A 173 12.65 16.41 7.85
CA ASN A 173 12.59 15.47 6.71
C ASN A 173 12.36 14.02 7.15
N ASN A 174 11.75 13.81 8.31
CA ASN A 174 11.31 12.47 8.73
C ASN A 174 9.80 12.36 8.53
N ILE A 175 9.38 12.39 7.27
CA ILE A 175 8.00 12.14 6.90
C ILE A 175 7.79 10.61 6.89
N ASN A 176 7.50 10.04 8.06
CA ASN A 176 6.66 8.85 8.10
C ASN A 176 5.29 9.27 7.54
N GLU A 177 5.14 9.29 6.22
CA GLU A 177 3.88 9.65 5.57
C GLU A 177 2.93 8.47 5.71
N GLU A 178 2.18 8.50 6.79
CA GLU A 178 0.99 7.69 6.92
C GLU A 178 0.08 8.05 5.74
N TYR A 179 -0.17 7.09 4.84
CA TYR A 179 -1.08 7.28 3.71
C TYR A 179 -2.51 6.95 4.17
N VAL A 180 -3.46 7.80 3.81
CA VAL A 180 -4.87 7.61 4.19
C VAL A 180 -5.77 7.64 2.97
N VAL A 181 -6.84 6.84 3.04
CA VAL A 181 -7.83 6.76 1.97
C VAL A 181 -8.92 7.80 2.24
N VAL A 182 -9.10 8.72 1.30
CA VAL A 182 -10.13 9.77 1.36
C VAL A 182 -11.04 9.73 0.15
N ARG A 183 -12.32 10.05 0.35
CA ARG A 183 -13.28 10.35 -0.70
C ARG A 183 -13.30 11.85 -0.94
N ILE A 184 -13.01 12.28 -2.16
CA ILE A 184 -13.07 13.69 -2.56
C ILE A 184 -14.53 14.12 -2.72
N LEU A 185 -14.86 15.32 -2.26
CA LEU A 185 -16.23 15.86 -2.26
C LEU A 185 -16.45 16.92 -3.34
N LYS A 186 -15.37 17.47 -3.92
CA LYS A 186 -15.41 18.55 -4.92
C LYS A 186 -14.29 18.36 -5.93
N ASP A 187 -14.47 18.82 -7.16
CA ASP A 187 -13.39 18.82 -8.15
C ASP A 187 -12.24 19.70 -7.67
N LEU A 188 -11.03 19.12 -7.67
CA LEU A 188 -9.82 19.82 -7.25
C LEU A 188 -8.89 20.01 -8.46
N PRO A 189 -8.28 21.20 -8.62
CA PRO A 189 -7.20 21.36 -9.57
C PRO A 189 -6.03 20.47 -9.18
N THR A 190 -5.17 20.13 -10.14
CA THR A 190 -3.97 19.35 -9.87
C THR A 190 -3.13 20.01 -8.78
N PHE A 191 -2.81 19.28 -7.72
CA PHE A 191 -2.03 19.78 -6.60
C PHE A 191 -0.85 18.87 -6.28
N THR A 192 0.21 19.44 -5.71
CA THR A 192 1.40 18.69 -5.28
C THR A 192 1.26 18.30 -3.81
N GLY A 193 1.47 17.03 -3.51
CA GLY A 193 1.46 16.51 -2.15
C GLY A 193 2.78 16.74 -1.40
N ALA A 194 2.74 16.55 -0.08
CA ALA A 194 3.92 16.52 0.79
C ALA A 194 5.02 15.51 0.36
N ASP A 195 4.64 14.42 -0.31
CA ASP A 195 5.50 13.44 -0.99
C ASP A 195 6.14 13.96 -2.29
N GLY A 196 5.81 15.18 -2.72
CA GLY A 196 6.23 15.74 -3.99
C GLY A 196 5.49 15.17 -5.22
N ARG A 197 4.43 14.35 -5.04
CA ARG A 197 3.64 13.80 -6.16
C ARG A 197 2.51 14.75 -6.56
N ASN A 198 2.17 14.78 -7.85
CA ASN A 198 1.04 15.56 -8.34
C ASN A 198 -0.22 14.70 -8.42
N TYR A 199 -1.32 15.21 -7.85
CA TYR A 199 -2.61 14.54 -7.75
C TYR A 199 -3.65 15.33 -8.55
N THR A 200 -4.33 14.66 -9.48
CA THR A 200 -5.50 15.18 -10.19
C THR A 200 -6.68 14.33 -9.78
N VAL A 201 -7.65 14.93 -9.08
CA VAL A 201 -8.75 14.19 -8.43
C VAL A 201 -10.08 14.90 -8.66
N SER A 202 -11.12 14.12 -8.95
CA SER A 202 -12.46 14.62 -9.23
C SER A 202 -13.42 14.38 -8.06
N ALA A 203 -14.56 15.08 -8.07
CA ALA A 203 -15.60 14.89 -7.09
C ALA A 203 -16.05 13.42 -7.02
N GLU A 204 -16.31 12.95 -5.79
CA GLU A 204 -16.68 11.58 -5.42
C GLU A 204 -15.60 10.50 -5.60
N GLU A 205 -14.42 10.84 -6.13
CA GLU A 205 -13.32 9.90 -6.31
C GLU A 205 -12.72 9.46 -4.96
N VAL A 206 -12.36 8.19 -4.84
CA VAL A 206 -11.67 7.64 -3.66
C VAL A 206 -10.19 7.51 -3.97
N VAL A 207 -9.38 8.29 -3.26
CA VAL A 207 -7.95 8.45 -3.53
C VAL A 207 -7.12 8.26 -2.27
N VAL A 208 -5.90 7.77 -2.45
CA VAL A 208 -4.92 7.61 -1.38
C VAL A 208 -4.00 8.82 -1.39
N LEU A 209 -3.94 9.54 -0.28
CA LEU A 209 -3.13 10.74 -0.14
C LEU A 209 -2.27 10.66 1.13
N PRO A 210 -1.09 11.31 1.14
CA PRO A 210 -0.36 11.55 2.38
C PRO A 210 -1.27 12.19 3.44
N GLN A 211 -1.18 11.73 4.69
CA GLN A 211 -2.03 12.19 5.79
C GLN A 211 -2.02 13.70 5.95
N LEU A 212 -0.88 14.36 5.70
CA LEU A 212 -0.77 15.82 5.76
C LEU A 212 -1.70 16.51 4.74
N ASN A 213 -1.73 16.01 3.51
CA ASN A 213 -2.56 16.55 2.43
C ASN A 213 -4.04 16.21 2.68
N ALA A 214 -4.32 14.96 3.04
CA ALA A 214 -5.65 14.47 3.36
C ALA A 214 -6.30 15.29 4.49
N THR A 215 -5.55 15.54 5.57
CA THR A 215 -6.00 16.37 6.70
C THR A 215 -6.34 17.79 6.26
N GLY A 216 -5.53 18.37 5.36
CA GLY A 216 -5.79 19.68 4.77
C GLY A 216 -7.10 19.73 3.97
N LEU A 217 -7.36 18.70 3.16
CA LEU A 217 -8.59 18.60 2.37
C LEU A 217 -9.82 18.33 3.22
N ILE A 218 -9.71 17.51 4.28
CA ILE A 218 -10.80 17.24 5.22
C ILE A 218 -11.19 18.51 5.97
N LYS A 219 -10.23 19.27 6.51
CA LYS A 219 -10.48 20.54 7.22
C LYS A 219 -11.22 21.57 6.35
N ARG A 220 -10.99 21.54 5.03
CA ARG A 220 -11.62 22.44 4.06
C ARG A 220 -12.95 21.90 3.51
N ASN A 221 -13.46 20.78 4.02
CA ASN A 221 -14.63 20.07 3.49
C ASN A 221 -14.51 19.75 1.99
N ALA A 222 -13.28 19.50 1.51
CA ALA A 222 -12.99 19.07 0.15
C ALA A 222 -12.84 17.55 0.04
N ALA A 223 -12.62 16.85 1.15
CA ALA A 223 -12.53 15.39 1.20
C ALA A 223 -13.11 14.84 2.53
N LYS A 224 -13.43 13.55 2.56
CA LYS A 224 -13.92 12.80 3.71
C LYS A 224 -13.05 11.55 3.90
N LEU A 225 -12.59 11.28 5.12
CA LEU A 225 -11.82 10.08 5.43
C LEU A 225 -12.69 8.82 5.31
N ILE A 226 -12.15 7.77 4.67
CA ILE A 226 -12.84 6.48 4.47
C ILE A 226 -12.25 5.39 5.38
N ALA A 227 -10.93 5.37 5.60
CA ALA A 227 -10.30 4.52 6.59
C ALA A 227 -8.92 5.09 6.99
N ALA A 228 -8.70 5.28 8.28
CA ALA A 228 -7.36 5.28 8.87
C ALA A 228 -7.11 3.88 9.41
N GLN A 229 -5.93 3.31 9.18
CA GLN A 229 -5.47 2.20 10.00
C GLN A 229 -5.40 2.72 11.43
N GLU A 230 -6.30 2.29 12.31
CA GLU A 230 -6.20 2.58 13.74
C GLU A 230 -4.96 1.87 14.30
N SER A 231 -3.82 2.54 14.23
CA SER A 231 -2.64 2.18 15.01
C SER A 231 -2.59 3.05 16.26
N SER A 232 -3.33 2.65 17.29
CA SER A 232 -2.85 2.70 18.68
C SER A 232 -3.91 2.15 19.63
N GLY A 233 -3.70 0.90 20.04
CA GLY A 233 -4.16 0.47 21.35
C GLY A 233 -3.52 1.34 22.42
N LYS A 234 -4.36 1.93 23.26
CA LYS A 234 -4.06 2.11 24.67
C LYS A 234 -5.36 1.96 25.45
N ASP A 235 -5.62 0.70 25.82
CA ASP A 235 -6.35 0.41 27.04
C ASP A 235 -5.73 1.23 28.17
N SER A 236 -6.54 2.10 28.76
CA SER A 236 -6.28 2.66 30.08
C SER A 236 -7.63 2.87 30.74
N PHE A 237 -8.17 1.77 31.25
CA PHE A 237 -8.88 1.83 32.53
C PHE A 237 -7.94 2.45 33.57
N PRO A 238 -8.47 3.31 34.44
CA PRO A 238 -8.33 2.99 35.84
C PRO A 238 -9.67 3.10 36.57
N GLY A 239 -9.94 2.10 37.42
CA GLY A 239 -10.92 2.21 38.48
C GLY A 239 -10.42 3.01 39.68
N LYS A 240 -11.38 3.25 40.59
CA LYS A 240 -11.33 3.97 41.88
C LYS A 240 -11.34 5.50 41.73
N ASN A 241 -12.30 6.21 42.32
CA ASN A 241 -12.86 6.06 43.67
C ASN A 241 -14.38 5.91 43.75
#